data_AF-A0AAD7AME4-F1
#
_entry.id   AF-A0AAD7AME4-F1
#
_cell.length_a   1.000
_cell.length_b   1.000
_cell.length_c   1.000
_cell.angle_alpha   90.00
_cell.angle_beta   90.00
_cell.angle_gamma   90.00
#
_symmetry.space_group_name_H-M   'P 1'
#
loop_
_entity.id
_entity.type
_entity.pdbx_description
1 polymer ?
#
loop_
_entity_poly.entity_id
_entity_poly.type
_entity_poly.pdbx_seq_one_letter_code
_entity_poly.pdbx_strand_id
1 'polypeptide(L)'
;MAHALQVSMMLCIASGSIGCQSLRIPEATANTCLPPEDLPVLKLIKFNLPPLHKSTAFLNPTDYLSEYAPTLTIFDPAAIPVPPHAVVKNLEHAILSDKDICSIVLVRSLQHRDEDQQYPLWLVTPWARMERACEARTLWRSAVDGIHEMLDASTKEKNRFQMRFFAIL
;
A
#
# COMPACT_ATOMS: atom_id res chain seq x y z
N MET A 1 -19.32 14.13 -20.70
CA MET A 1 -19.32 14.52 -19.28
C MET A 1 -18.44 13.53 -18.52
N ALA A 2 -17.13 13.79 -18.48
CA ALA A 2 -16.15 12.96 -17.81
C ALA A 2 -15.46 13.83 -16.77
N HIS A 3 -15.88 13.70 -15.51
CA HIS A 3 -15.19 14.31 -14.39
C HIS A 3 -13.93 13.48 -14.10
N ALA A 4 -12.81 13.89 -14.70
CA ALA A 4 -11.49 13.47 -14.25
C ALA A 4 -11.25 14.12 -12.88
N LEU A 5 -11.16 13.29 -11.85
CA LEU A 5 -10.76 13.69 -10.49
C LEU A 5 -9.28 14.09 -10.51
N GLN A 6 -9.06 15.36 -10.78
CA GLN A 6 -7.78 16.02 -10.68
C GLN A 6 -7.49 16.28 -9.19
N VAL A 7 -6.91 15.30 -8.50
CA VAL A 7 -6.44 15.48 -7.12
C VAL A 7 -5.12 16.26 -7.20
N SER A 8 -5.27 17.56 -6.97
CA SER A 8 -4.22 18.58 -6.93
C SER A 8 -3.18 18.24 -5.86
N MET A 9 -1.97 17.84 -6.30
CA MET A 9 -0.80 17.68 -5.44
C MET A 9 -0.03 19.02 -5.45
N MET A 10 -0.48 19.98 -4.63
CA MET A 10 0.23 21.24 -4.42
C MET A 10 1.51 20.98 -3.61
N LEU A 11 2.65 21.07 -4.30
CA LEU A 11 3.97 21.19 -3.70
C LEU A 11 4.08 22.53 -2.96
N CYS A 12 4.34 22.49 -1.66
CA CYS A 12 4.96 23.60 -0.95
C CYS A 12 6.48 23.47 -1.07
N ILE A 13 7.11 24.33 -1.87
CA ILE A 13 8.54 24.66 -1.79
C ILE A 13 8.61 26.00 -1.06
N ALA A 14 9.16 26.01 0.15
CA ALA A 14 9.61 27.24 0.79
C ALA A 14 10.72 26.95 1.83
N SER A 15 11.92 27.41 1.48
CA SER A 15 12.85 28.14 2.35
C SER A 15 13.50 27.44 3.54
N GLY A 16 14.80 27.14 3.37
CA GLY A 16 15.86 27.43 4.34
C GLY A 16 15.54 27.28 5.82
N SER A 17 15.33 26.05 6.26
CA SER A 17 15.41 25.64 7.66
C SER A 17 15.81 24.16 7.67
N ILE A 18 16.67 23.76 8.58
CA ILE A 18 16.94 22.36 8.87
C ILE A 18 15.62 21.79 9.42
N GLY A 19 14.83 21.21 8.53
CA GLY A 19 13.51 20.67 8.82
C GLY A 19 13.24 19.56 7.82
N CYS A 20 13.53 18.33 8.24
CA CYS A 20 13.67 17.13 7.42
C CYS A 20 12.31 16.55 6.96
N GLN A 21 11.37 17.37 6.49
CA GLN A 21 10.03 16.89 6.13
C GLN A 21 9.83 16.73 4.62
N SER A 22 10.60 15.87 3.97
CA SER A 22 10.28 15.45 2.61
C SER A 22 9.72 14.02 2.61
N LEU A 23 8.39 13.91 2.55
CA LEU A 23 7.68 12.67 2.19
C LEU A 23 7.75 12.36 0.69
N ARG A 24 8.57 13.12 -0.07
CA ARG A 24 8.69 12.95 -1.51
C ARG A 24 9.52 11.71 -1.81
N ILE A 25 8.89 10.73 -2.42
CA ILE A 25 9.56 9.52 -2.92
C ILE A 25 10.56 9.95 -4.01
N PRO A 26 11.83 9.53 -3.94
CA PRO A 26 12.78 9.71 -5.03
C PRO A 26 12.23 9.12 -6.34
N GLU A 27 12.41 9.82 -7.45
CA GLU A 27 11.81 9.43 -8.74
C GLU A 27 12.27 8.05 -9.21
N ALA A 28 13.54 7.71 -8.96
CA ALA A 28 14.10 6.38 -9.24
C ALA A 28 13.37 5.26 -8.49
N THR A 29 12.81 5.56 -7.32
CA THR A 29 12.14 4.61 -6.42
C THR A 29 10.65 4.51 -6.69
N ALA A 30 10.02 5.59 -7.14
CA ALA A 30 8.58 5.63 -7.41
C ALA A 30 8.15 4.60 -8.47
N ASN A 31 9.01 4.36 -9.46
CA ASN A 31 8.74 3.46 -10.58
C ASN A 31 8.97 1.97 -10.25
N THR A 32 9.65 1.65 -9.15
CA THR A 32 10.01 0.26 -8.80
C THR A 32 9.09 -0.35 -7.77
N CYS A 33 8.54 0.46 -6.86
CA CYS A 33 7.83 -0.05 -5.67
C CYS A 33 6.30 0.04 -5.76
N LEU A 34 5.77 0.75 -6.76
CA LEU A 34 4.33 0.99 -6.90
C LEU A 34 3.82 0.54 -8.26
N PRO A 35 2.58 0.04 -8.34
CA PRO A 35 1.94 -0.16 -9.63
C PRO A 35 1.81 1.20 -10.35
N PRO A 36 1.99 1.25 -11.68
CA PRO A 36 1.74 2.45 -12.47
C PRO A 36 0.30 2.96 -12.25
N GLU A 37 0.12 4.29 -12.24
CA GLU A 37 -1.21 4.90 -12.05
C GLU A 37 -2.20 4.53 -13.16
N ASP A 38 -1.69 4.22 -14.35
CA ASP A 38 -2.45 3.78 -15.53
C ASP A 38 -2.61 2.25 -15.62
N LEU A 39 -2.24 1.50 -14.58
CA LEU A 39 -2.32 0.04 -14.61
C LEU A 39 -3.78 -0.43 -14.72
N PRO A 40 -4.15 -1.18 -15.78
CA PRO A 40 -5.51 -1.70 -15.93
C PRO A 40 -5.92 -2.58 -14.75
N VAL A 41 -7.19 -2.51 -14.33
CA VAL A 41 -7.73 -3.26 -13.17
C VAL A 41 -7.41 -4.76 -13.24
N LEU A 42 -7.54 -5.39 -14.40
CA LEU A 42 -7.20 -6.81 -14.58
C LEU A 42 -5.72 -7.12 -14.37
N LYS A 43 -4.84 -6.16 -14.71
CA LYS A 43 -3.40 -6.28 -14.43
C LYS A 43 -3.08 -5.96 -12.96
N LEU A 44 -3.80 -5.03 -12.33
CA LEU A 44 -3.70 -4.76 -10.90
C LEU A 44 -4.04 -6.00 -10.06
N ILE A 45 -5.07 -6.76 -10.43
CA ILE A 45 -5.43 -8.02 -9.74
C ILE A 45 -4.29 -9.05 -9.77
N LYS A 46 -3.55 -9.08 -10.88
CA LYS A 46 -2.42 -9.99 -11.13
C LYS A 46 -1.06 -9.42 -10.68
N PHE A 47 -1.02 -8.16 -10.24
CA PHE A 47 0.23 -7.52 -9.85
C PHE A 47 0.74 -8.12 -8.54
N ASN A 48 2.04 -8.41 -8.51
CA ASN A 48 2.68 -9.00 -7.34
C ASN A 48 2.95 -7.92 -6.29
N LEU A 49 1.93 -7.64 -5.47
CA LEU A 49 2.10 -6.80 -4.28
C LEU A 49 2.65 -7.66 -3.12
N PRO A 50 3.64 -7.16 -2.36
CA PRO A 50 4.12 -7.82 -1.15
C PRO A 50 2.97 -8.14 -0.19
N PRO A 51 3.02 -9.28 0.51
CA PRO A 51 2.01 -9.62 1.50
C PRO A 51 2.03 -8.59 2.64
N LEU A 52 0.87 -8.00 2.94
CA LEU A 52 0.71 -7.18 4.14
C LEU A 52 0.72 -8.10 5.37
N HIS A 53 1.66 -7.87 6.28
CA HIS A 53 1.66 -8.60 7.55
C HIS A 53 0.53 -8.10 8.46
N LYS A 54 -0.42 -8.98 8.77
CA LYS A 54 -1.48 -8.76 9.75
C LYS A 54 -0.98 -8.97 11.18
N SER A 55 0.21 -8.48 11.54
CA SER A 55 0.70 -8.65 12.91
C SER A 55 -0.05 -7.73 13.86
N THR A 56 -0.71 -8.34 14.85
CA THR A 56 -1.51 -7.70 15.90
C THR A 56 -0.73 -7.48 17.19
N ALA A 57 0.59 -7.73 17.19
CA ALA A 57 1.41 -7.37 18.34
C ALA A 57 1.36 -5.85 18.52
N PHE A 58 0.89 -5.41 19.69
CA PHE A 58 0.72 -4.02 20.08
C PHE A 58 2.07 -3.28 20.02
N LEU A 59 2.42 -2.77 18.85
CA LEU A 59 3.59 -1.92 18.66
C LEU A 59 3.11 -0.48 18.63
N ASN A 60 3.69 0.37 19.46
CA ASN A 60 3.35 1.77 19.49
C ASN A 60 3.95 2.43 18.24
N PRO A 61 3.20 3.24 17.47
CA PRO A 61 3.76 3.97 16.33
C PRO A 61 5.01 4.78 16.68
N THR A 62 5.12 5.27 17.92
CA THR A 62 6.32 5.97 18.40
C THR A 62 7.58 5.11 18.38
N ASP A 63 7.44 3.79 18.50
CA ASP A 63 8.57 2.85 18.49
C ASP A 63 9.22 2.77 17.10
N TYR A 64 8.51 3.23 16.06
CA TYR A 64 8.99 3.29 14.69
C TYR A 64 9.60 4.65 14.32
N LEU A 65 9.64 5.62 15.24
CA LEU A 65 10.05 6.98 14.95
C LEU A 65 11.39 7.29 15.60
N SER A 66 12.19 8.12 14.92
CA SER A 66 13.47 8.57 15.45
C SER A 66 13.76 10.02 15.07
N GLU A 67 14.38 10.72 16.00
CA GLU A 67 14.91 12.08 15.83
C GLU A 67 16.28 12.09 15.12
N TYR A 68 16.89 10.91 14.92
CA TYR A 68 18.17 10.80 14.21
C TYR A 68 17.99 10.87 12.70
N ALA A 69 19.01 11.37 12.00
CA ALA A 69 19.02 11.40 10.55
C ALA A 69 19.03 9.98 9.94
N PRO A 70 18.44 9.78 8.76
CA PRO A 70 18.48 8.49 8.07
C PRO A 70 19.93 8.10 7.74
N THR A 71 20.30 6.85 8.03
CA THR A 71 21.64 6.30 7.82
C THR A 71 21.79 5.57 6.49
N LEU A 72 20.68 5.20 5.84
CA LEU A 72 20.68 4.46 4.58
C LEU A 72 20.71 5.40 3.36
N THR A 73 21.72 5.20 2.50
CA THR A 73 21.91 5.95 1.25
C THR A 73 21.42 5.21 0.01
N ILE A 74 21.41 3.87 0.03
CA ILE A 74 20.92 3.02 -1.06
C ILE A 74 20.13 1.88 -0.44
N PHE A 75 18.85 1.75 -0.78
CA PHE A 75 18.03 0.64 -0.34
C PHE A 75 16.94 0.31 -1.37
N ASP A 76 16.55 -0.96 -1.40
CA ASP A 76 15.39 -1.45 -2.14
C ASP A 76 14.16 -1.40 -1.22
N PRO A 77 13.20 -0.48 -1.43
CA PRO A 77 12.03 -0.40 -0.57
C PRO A 77 11.11 -1.61 -0.67
N ALA A 78 11.20 -2.39 -1.75
CA ALA A 78 10.43 -3.63 -1.89
C ALA A 78 10.94 -4.74 -0.96
N ALA A 79 12.20 -4.68 -0.53
CA ALA A 79 12.80 -5.62 0.41
C ALA A 79 12.52 -5.27 1.89
N ILE A 80 11.95 -4.09 2.14
CA ILE A 80 11.67 -3.62 3.49
C ILE A 80 10.35 -4.21 4.00
N PRO A 81 10.33 -4.84 5.19
CA PRO A 81 9.08 -5.31 5.78
C PRO A 81 8.14 -4.13 6.04
N VAL A 82 6.93 -4.23 5.48
CA VAL A 82 5.88 -3.24 5.70
C VAL A 82 5.33 -3.40 7.12
N PRO A 83 5.26 -2.34 7.94
CA PRO A 83 4.59 -2.38 9.24
C PRO A 83 3.11 -2.76 9.12
N PRO A 84 2.44 -3.14 10.22
CA PRO A 84 1.00 -3.37 10.21
C PRO A 84 0.22 -2.12 9.78
N HIS A 85 -0.93 -2.31 9.13
CA HIS A 85 -1.76 -1.22 8.60
C HIS A 85 -2.12 -0.11 9.60
N ALA A 86 -2.44 -0.50 10.84
CA ALA A 86 -2.72 0.46 11.89
C ALA A 86 -1.49 1.34 12.21
N VAL A 87 -0.28 0.79 12.12
CA VAL A 87 0.97 1.50 12.34
C VAL A 87 1.24 2.46 11.19
N VAL A 88 1.12 2.02 9.93
CA VAL A 88 1.37 2.88 8.76
C VAL A 88 0.48 4.13 8.77
N LYS A 89 -0.81 3.99 9.09
CA LYS A 89 -1.73 5.13 9.23
C LYS A 89 -1.32 6.09 10.34
N ASN A 90 -0.91 5.56 11.48
CA ASN A 90 -0.49 6.39 12.61
C ASN A 90 0.86 7.08 12.35
N LEU A 91 1.77 6.45 11.60
CA LEU A 91 3.03 7.04 11.18
C LEU A 91 2.82 8.24 10.27
N GLU A 92 1.90 8.17 9.29
CA GLU A 92 1.55 9.33 8.45
C GLU A 92 1.10 10.52 9.31
N HIS A 93 0.24 10.28 10.30
CA HIS A 93 -0.23 11.34 11.19
C HIS A 93 0.90 11.89 12.08
N ALA A 94 1.72 11.02 12.67
CA ALA A 94 2.79 11.42 13.59
C ALA A 94 3.83 12.30 12.89
N ILE A 95 4.28 11.90 11.69
CA ILE A 95 5.26 12.65 10.90
C ILE A 95 4.74 14.04 10.50
N LEU A 96 3.44 14.16 10.24
CA LEU A 96 2.84 15.46 9.90
C LEU A 96 2.66 16.36 11.13
N SER A 97 2.59 15.78 12.34
CA SER A 97 2.29 16.52 13.57
C SER A 97 3.54 16.97 14.31
N ASP A 98 4.62 16.20 14.21
CA ASP A 98 5.87 16.41 14.93
C ASP A 98 7.00 16.74 13.95
N LYS A 99 7.71 17.85 14.22
CA LYS A 99 8.78 18.36 13.38
C LYS A 99 10.16 17.83 13.75
N ASP A 100 10.30 17.22 14.93
CA ASP A 100 11.57 16.73 15.45
C ASP A 100 11.88 15.32 14.91
N ILE A 101 10.86 14.63 14.40
CA ILE A 101 11.00 13.35 13.70
C ILE A 101 11.82 13.54 12.42
N CYS A 102 12.88 12.75 12.28
CA CYS A 102 13.79 12.79 11.14
C CYS A 102 13.87 11.47 10.38
N SER A 103 13.53 10.34 11.00
CA SER A 103 13.61 9.02 10.37
C SER A 103 12.64 7.99 10.97
N ILE A 104 12.55 6.84 10.31
CA ILE A 104 11.78 5.67 10.71
C ILE A 104 12.76 4.59 11.16
N VAL A 105 12.42 3.88 12.23
CA VAL A 105 13.12 2.68 12.68
C VAL A 105 12.18 1.50 12.51
N LEU A 106 12.70 0.39 11.98
CA LEU A 106 11.89 -0.82 11.83
C LEU A 106 12.04 -1.67 13.09
N VAL A 107 10.96 -1.74 13.87
CA VAL A 107 10.88 -2.64 15.01
C VAL A 107 10.69 -4.07 14.49
N ARG A 108 11.77 -4.71 14.04
CA ARG A 108 11.75 -6.17 13.90
C ARG A 108 11.78 -6.75 15.31
N SER A 109 10.89 -7.69 15.59
CA SER A 109 10.82 -8.44 16.84
C SER A 109 12.22 -8.85 17.35
N LEU A 110 12.77 -8.12 18.32
CA LEU A 110 13.67 -8.51 19.42
C LEU A 110 14.85 -9.50 19.18
N GLN A 111 15.24 -9.91 17.97
CA GLN A 111 16.23 -10.99 17.86
C GLN A 111 17.40 -10.81 16.91
N HIS A 112 17.38 -9.96 15.87
CA HIS A 112 18.52 -9.86 14.94
C HIS A 112 18.94 -8.41 14.65
N ARG A 113 19.93 -7.92 15.42
CA ARG A 113 21.13 -7.11 15.04
C ARG A 113 21.09 -6.03 13.94
N ASP A 114 19.93 -5.50 13.55
CA ASP A 114 19.82 -4.30 12.68
C ASP A 114 19.36 -3.06 13.46
N GLU A 115 19.75 -2.98 14.74
CA GLU A 115 19.27 -1.99 15.72
C GLU A 115 19.64 -0.52 15.38
N ASP A 116 20.46 -0.29 14.35
CA ASP A 116 20.97 1.04 13.99
C ASP A 116 20.50 1.56 12.61
N GLN A 117 19.52 0.92 11.96
CA GLN A 117 19.05 1.39 10.64
C GLN A 117 17.93 2.43 10.77
N GLN A 118 18.26 3.67 10.43
CA GLN A 118 17.31 4.77 10.28
C GLN A 118 16.93 4.94 8.81
N TYR A 119 15.66 4.77 8.52
CA TYR A 119 15.06 4.88 7.20
C TYR A 119 14.48 6.28 6.98
N PRO A 120 14.47 6.80 5.74
CA PRO A 120 13.91 8.11 5.48
C PRO A 120 12.38 8.12 5.60
N LEU A 121 11.81 9.25 6.01
CA LEU A 121 10.37 9.43 6.23
C LEU A 121 9.51 9.19 4.99
N TRP A 122 10.04 9.46 3.79
CA TRP A 122 9.32 9.20 2.54
C TRP A 122 8.94 7.74 2.34
N LEU A 123 9.56 6.80 3.09
CA LEU A 123 9.24 5.38 3.05
C LEU A 123 7.81 5.05 3.55
N VAL A 124 7.20 5.94 4.34
CA VAL A 124 5.77 5.78 4.70
C VAL A 124 4.86 5.91 3.49
N THR A 125 5.18 6.78 2.54
CA THR A 125 4.34 7.03 1.36
C THR A 125 4.17 5.81 0.45
N PRO A 126 5.22 5.07 0.04
CA PRO A 126 5.04 3.85 -0.73
C PRO A 126 4.30 2.79 0.08
N TRP A 127 4.53 2.64 1.39
CA TRP A 127 3.77 1.72 2.23
C TRP A 127 2.26 2.02 2.21
N ALA A 128 1.88 3.28 2.45
CA ALA A 128 0.48 3.69 2.41
C ALA A 128 -0.16 3.49 1.03
N ARG A 129 0.57 3.77 -0.05
CA ARG A 129 0.11 3.52 -1.42
C ARG A 129 -0.04 2.03 -1.72
N MET A 130 0.91 1.19 -1.27
CA MET A 130 0.84 -0.27 -1.40
C MET A 130 -0.36 -0.83 -0.64
N GLU A 131 -0.69 -0.30 0.53
CA GLU A 131 -1.88 -0.70 1.28
C GLU A 131 -3.16 -0.40 0.53
N ARG A 132 -3.31 0.82 0.00
CA ARG A 132 -4.46 1.18 -0.84
C ARG A 132 -4.57 0.28 -2.06
N ALA A 133 -3.44 -0.05 -2.70
CA ALA A 133 -3.41 -0.97 -3.83
C ALA A 133 -3.85 -2.38 -3.42
N CYS A 134 -3.44 -2.86 -2.25
CA CYS A 134 -3.87 -4.15 -1.69
C CYS A 134 -5.36 -4.18 -1.33
N GLU A 135 -5.90 -3.12 -0.73
CA GLU A 135 -7.32 -2.96 -0.45
C GLU A 135 -8.14 -2.97 -1.75
N ALA A 136 -7.76 -2.13 -2.71
CA ALA A 136 -8.39 -2.06 -4.02
C ALA A 136 -8.35 -3.42 -4.74
N ARG A 137 -7.20 -4.11 -4.71
CA ARG A 137 -7.06 -5.47 -5.28
C ARG A 137 -8.03 -6.45 -4.63
N THR A 138 -8.20 -6.39 -3.31
CA THR A 138 -9.09 -7.30 -2.57
C THR A 138 -10.55 -7.05 -2.94
N LEU A 139 -10.97 -5.78 -3.02
CA LEU A 139 -12.31 -5.40 -3.44
C LEU A 139 -12.60 -5.84 -4.88
N TRP A 140 -11.68 -5.57 -5.80
CA TRP A 140 -11.83 -5.97 -7.21
C TRP A 140 -11.85 -7.48 -7.39
N ARG A 141 -11.02 -8.22 -6.63
CA ARG A 141 -11.05 -9.69 -6.65
C ARG A 141 -12.42 -10.21 -6.20
N SER A 142 -12.93 -9.72 -5.07
CA SER A 142 -14.26 -10.07 -4.58
C SER A 142 -15.37 -9.77 -5.61
N ALA A 143 -15.31 -8.61 -6.27
CA ALA A 143 -16.27 -8.25 -7.32
C ALA A 143 -16.19 -9.19 -8.54
N VAL A 144 -14.99 -9.55 -8.98
CA VAL A 144 -14.78 -10.49 -10.10
C VAL A 144 -15.27 -11.88 -9.74
N ASP A 145 -14.98 -12.36 -8.54
CA ASP A 145 -15.43 -13.65 -8.05
C ASP A 145 -16.97 -13.70 -7.99
N GLY A 146 -17.62 -12.64 -7.49
CA GLY A 146 -19.08 -12.53 -7.48
C GLY A 146 -19.71 -12.52 -8.88
N ILE A 147 -19.07 -11.87 -9.87
CA ILE A 147 -19.52 -11.89 -11.27
C ILE A 147 -19.45 -13.32 -11.83
N HIS A 148 -18.37 -14.05 -11.57
CA HIS A 148 -18.23 -15.44 -12.02
C HIS A 148 -19.28 -16.35 -11.37
N GLU A 149 -19.54 -16.21 -10.07
CA GLU A 149 -20.58 -16.97 -9.38
C GLU A 149 -21.97 -16.73 -10.00
N MET A 150 -22.30 -15.48 -10.33
CA MET A 150 -23.56 -15.14 -11.00
C MET A 150 -23.66 -15.72 -12.40
N LEU A 151 -22.58 -15.68 -13.19
CA LEU A 151 -22.52 -16.27 -14.54
C LEU A 151 -22.68 -17.79 -14.50
N ASP A 152 -22.02 -18.45 -13.54
CA ASP A 152 -22.14 -19.89 -13.34
C ASP A 152 -23.55 -20.30 -12.92
N ALA A 153 -24.18 -19.53 -12.04
CA ALA A 153 -25.57 -19.75 -11.63
C ALA A 153 -26.53 -19.60 -12.82
N SER A 154 -26.38 -18.54 -13.61
CA SER A 154 -27.20 -18.29 -14.81
C SER A 154 -27.03 -19.40 -15.86
N THR A 155 -25.80 -19.87 -16.07
CA THR A 155 -25.50 -20.95 -17.02
C THR A 155 -26.11 -22.28 -16.57
N LYS A 156 -26.00 -22.62 -15.27
CA LYS A 156 -26.64 -23.81 -14.69
C LYS A 156 -28.16 -23.77 -14.82
N GLU A 157 -28.77 -22.62 -14.60
CA GLU A 157 -30.21 -22.45 -14.74
C GLU A 157 -30.67 -22.63 -16.19
N LYS A 158 -29.99 -21.99 -17.16
CA LYS A 158 -30.26 -22.17 -18.59
C LYS A 158 -30.16 -23.64 -19.02
N ASN A 159 -29.12 -24.35 -18.58
CA ASN A 159 -28.94 -25.77 -18.87
C ASN A 159 -30.04 -26.63 -18.24
N ARG A 160 -30.48 -26.31 -17.02
CA ARG A 160 -31.62 -27.00 -16.36
C ARG A 160 -32.92 -26.81 -17.15
N PHE A 161 -33.19 -25.61 -17.64
CA PHE A 161 -34.37 -25.35 -18.47
C PHE A 161 -34.33 -26.09 -19.80
N GLN A 162 -33.18 -26.11 -20.50
CA GLN A 162 -33.03 -26.88 -21.74
C GLN A 162 -33.24 -28.38 -21.52
N MET A 163 -32.63 -28.97 -20.49
CA MET A 163 -32.80 -30.39 -20.17
C MET A 163 -34.26 -30.75 -19.85
N ARG A 164 -35.01 -29.88 -19.16
CA ARG A 164 -36.45 -30.08 -18.93
C ARG A 164 -37.28 -29.98 -20.21
N PHE A 165 -36.92 -29.08 -21.10
CA PHE A 165 -37.61 -28.92 -22.38
C PHE A 165 -37.45 -30.15 -23.28
N PHE A 166 -36.24 -30.72 -23.33
CA PHE A 166 -35.98 -31.97 -24.06
C PHE A 166 -36.58 -33.21 -23.40
N ALA A 167 -36.91 -33.20 -22.10
CA ALA A 167 -37.52 -34.32 -21.41
C ALA A 167 -39.06 -34.40 -21.58
N ILE A 168 -39.69 -33.36 -22.15
CA ILE A 168 -41.15 -33.26 -22.34
C ILE A 168 -41.55 -33.47 -23.82
N LEU A 169 -40.57 -33.52 -24.72
CA LEU A 169 -40.73 -33.86 -26.14
C LEU A 169 -40.44 -35.35 -26.37
#